data_AF-B3SFF3-F1
#
_entry.id   AF-B3SFF3-F1
#
_cell.length_a   1.000
_cell.length_b   1.000
_cell.length_c   1.000
_cell.angle_alpha   90.00
_cell.angle_beta   90.00
_cell.angle_gamma   90.00
#
_symmetry.space_group_name_H-M   'P 1'
#
loop_
_entity.id
_entity.type
_entity.pdbx_description
1 polymer ?
#
loop_
_entity_poly.entity_id
_entity_poly.type
_entity_poly.pdbx_seq_one_letter_code
_entity_poly.pdbx_strand_id
1 'polypeptide(L)'
;MSHGDFVEKILIKKFDVKGVVTGYNFHFGKNRLGNANFLSESSNNYGFFYEVIDKYKKDFIEVSSSKLRELIAKGMVETVRKILGIYYFISGVVCYGKKLAGKLGYKTANIKLIKDLVYPLNGVYLVRVTVKDEKDNSYYGVANIGVKPTFSQNQERMLEVHIFEFGQDIYEKDIKVEFISFLRPERQFSIVEELQSQIKRDINFAKYLLKIYA
;
A
#
# COMPACT_ATOMS: atom_id res chain seq x y z
N MET A 1 31.26 -5.25 6.43
CA MET A 1 31.55 -6.70 6.56
C MET A 1 31.81 -7.26 5.16
N SER A 2 32.83 -8.11 4.98
CA SER A 2 33.04 -8.81 3.71
C SER A 2 31.94 -9.87 3.49
N HIS A 3 31.77 -10.36 2.26
CA HIS A 3 30.82 -11.44 1.98
C HIS A 3 31.26 -12.76 2.63
N GLY A 4 32.57 -13.05 2.67
CA GLY A 4 33.13 -14.19 3.40
C GLY A 4 32.86 -14.12 4.91
N ASP A 5 33.14 -12.96 5.53
CA ASP A 5 32.83 -12.75 6.96
C ASP A 5 31.33 -12.94 7.25
N PHE A 6 30.46 -12.51 6.34
CA PHE A 6 29.03 -12.68 6.52
C PHE A 6 28.65 -14.16 6.53
N VAL A 7 29.14 -14.95 5.58
CA VAL A 7 28.87 -16.40 5.57
C VAL A 7 29.42 -17.04 6.83
N GLU A 8 30.71 -16.89 7.11
CA GLU A 8 31.37 -17.60 8.21
C GLU A 8 30.83 -17.16 9.59
N LYS A 9 30.77 -15.85 9.85
CA LYS A 9 30.44 -15.34 11.19
C LYS A 9 28.95 -15.26 11.43
N ILE A 10 28.15 -14.98 10.41
CA ILE A 10 26.69 -14.81 10.56
C ILE A 10 25.95 -16.09 10.22
N LEU A 11 26.11 -16.62 9.00
CA LEU A 11 25.34 -17.80 8.59
C LEU A 11 25.76 -19.06 9.35
N ILE A 12 27.07 -19.32 9.42
CA ILE A 12 27.59 -20.55 10.01
C ILE A 12 27.73 -20.42 11.53
N LYS A 13 28.57 -19.52 12.03
CA LYS A 13 28.89 -19.46 13.47
C LYS A 13 27.74 -18.97 14.34
N LYS A 14 26.97 -17.98 13.87
CA LYS A 14 25.90 -17.36 14.67
C LYS A 14 24.56 -18.07 14.52
N PHE A 15 24.15 -18.39 13.29
CA PHE A 15 22.84 -18.98 13.02
C PHE A 15 22.86 -20.49 12.81
N ASP A 16 24.02 -21.11 12.57
CA ASP A 16 24.16 -22.53 12.21
C ASP A 16 23.15 -22.98 11.16
N VAL A 17 23.02 -22.18 10.08
CA VAL A 17 21.99 -22.41 9.06
C VAL A 17 22.18 -23.77 8.40
N LYS A 18 21.07 -24.49 8.23
CA LYS A 18 21.04 -25.75 7.46
C LYS A 18 20.59 -25.55 6.02
N GLY A 19 19.97 -24.40 5.73
CA GLY A 19 19.50 -24.05 4.40
C GLY A 19 19.44 -22.54 4.19
N VAL A 20 19.75 -22.11 2.97
CA VAL A 20 19.67 -20.73 2.51
C VAL A 20 18.94 -20.72 1.17
N VAL A 21 17.92 -19.86 1.05
CA VAL A 21 17.18 -19.67 -0.21
C VAL A 21 17.24 -18.19 -0.55
N THR A 22 17.61 -17.86 -1.79
CA THR A 22 17.67 -16.47 -2.26
C THR A 22 17.01 -16.29 -3.62
N GLY A 23 16.69 -15.05 -3.97
CA GLY A 23 16.30 -14.73 -5.34
C GLY A 23 17.52 -14.58 -6.25
N TYR A 24 17.35 -14.84 -7.55
CA TYR A 24 18.41 -14.74 -8.57
C TYR A 24 19.23 -13.44 -8.55
N ASN A 25 18.66 -12.31 -8.10
CA ASN A 25 19.32 -11.00 -8.06
C ASN A 25 19.91 -10.64 -6.68
N PHE A 26 20.01 -11.61 -5.76
CA PHE A 26 20.52 -11.38 -4.41
C PHE A 26 22.01 -11.05 -4.43
N HIS A 27 22.36 -9.95 -3.75
CA HIS A 27 23.75 -9.55 -3.53
C HIS A 27 23.93 -9.05 -2.10
N PHE A 28 25.10 -9.28 -1.52
CA PHE A 28 25.40 -8.97 -0.13
C PHE A 28 26.89 -8.66 0.10
N GLY A 29 27.22 -8.29 1.34
CA GLY A 29 28.58 -7.92 1.73
C GLY A 29 29.04 -6.57 1.16
N LYS A 30 30.26 -6.18 1.52
CA LYS A 30 30.88 -4.94 1.06
C LYS A 30 30.88 -4.87 -0.47
N ASN A 31 30.44 -3.73 -1.01
CA ASN A 31 30.36 -3.44 -2.44
C ASN A 31 29.52 -4.44 -3.26
N ARG A 32 28.57 -5.15 -2.62
CA ARG A 32 27.70 -6.15 -3.28
C ARG A 32 28.47 -7.27 -3.98
N LEU A 33 29.67 -7.60 -3.50
CA LEU A 33 30.53 -8.63 -4.11
C LEU A 33 30.06 -10.06 -3.80
N GLY A 34 29.33 -10.27 -2.71
CA GLY A 34 28.66 -11.54 -2.46
C GLY A 34 27.45 -11.66 -3.36
N ASN A 35 27.28 -12.82 -4.01
CA ASN A 35 26.22 -13.09 -4.97
C ASN A 35 25.78 -14.57 -4.87
N ALA A 36 24.89 -14.99 -5.76
CA ALA A 36 24.37 -16.35 -5.77
C ALA A 36 25.44 -17.42 -6.03
N ASN A 37 26.43 -17.16 -6.90
CA ASN A 37 27.52 -18.09 -7.17
C ASN A 37 28.39 -18.29 -5.93
N PHE A 38 28.73 -17.21 -5.24
CA PHE A 38 29.52 -17.26 -4.01
C PHE A 38 28.79 -18.06 -2.91
N LEU A 39 27.46 -17.95 -2.80
CA LEU A 39 26.67 -18.75 -1.86
C LEU A 39 26.62 -20.24 -2.24
N SER A 40 26.57 -20.56 -3.53
CA SER A 40 26.65 -21.94 -4.04
C SER A 40 28.00 -22.59 -3.73
N GLU A 41 29.10 -21.87 -3.93
CA GLU A 41 30.42 -22.36 -3.53
C GLU A 41 30.52 -22.52 -2.01
N SER A 42 30.02 -21.53 -1.26
CA SER A 42 29.99 -21.57 0.19
C SER A 42 29.15 -22.73 0.73
N SER A 43 28.03 -23.06 0.08
CA SER A 43 27.15 -24.15 0.50
C SER A 43 27.85 -25.51 0.42
N ASN A 44 28.66 -25.71 -0.62
CA ASN A 44 29.50 -26.90 -0.76
C ASN A 44 30.60 -26.94 0.31
N ASN A 45 31.23 -25.79 0.60
CA ASN A 45 32.34 -25.71 1.56
C ASN A 45 31.88 -25.90 3.03
N TYR A 46 30.70 -25.39 3.39
CA TYR A 46 30.19 -25.39 4.75
C TYR A 46 29.06 -26.40 5.00
N GLY A 47 28.60 -27.11 3.97
CA GLY A 47 27.64 -28.21 4.10
C GLY A 47 26.20 -27.78 4.40
N PHE A 48 25.76 -26.63 3.91
CA PHE A 48 24.35 -26.20 4.00
C PHE A 48 23.62 -26.35 2.67
N PHE A 49 22.29 -26.51 2.69
CA PHE A 49 21.46 -26.51 1.49
C PHE A 49 21.38 -25.11 0.87
N TYR A 50 21.54 -24.99 -0.44
CA TYR A 50 21.37 -23.71 -1.12
C TYR A 50 20.49 -23.83 -2.36
N GLU A 51 19.52 -22.92 -2.48
CA GLU A 51 18.63 -22.82 -3.64
C GLU A 51 18.48 -21.36 -4.08
N VAL A 52 18.46 -21.17 -5.41
CA VAL A 52 18.20 -19.89 -6.05
C VAL A 52 16.83 -19.96 -6.71
N ILE A 53 15.92 -19.09 -6.26
CA ILE A 53 14.61 -18.92 -6.87
C ILE A 53 14.72 -17.92 -8.02
N ASP A 54 14.30 -18.36 -9.21
CA ASP A 54 14.29 -17.53 -10.40
C ASP A 54 13.21 -16.43 -10.34
N LYS A 55 13.22 -15.51 -11.31
CA LYS A 55 12.23 -14.43 -11.45
C LYS A 55 10.81 -14.99 -11.41
N TYR A 56 10.02 -14.54 -10.45
CA TYR A 56 8.58 -14.82 -10.44
C TYR A 56 7.84 -13.93 -11.46
N LYS A 57 7.00 -14.55 -12.28
CA LYS A 57 6.09 -13.88 -13.20
C LYS A 57 4.66 -14.32 -12.92
N LYS A 58 3.73 -13.37 -12.97
CA LYS A 58 2.29 -13.63 -12.91
C LYS A 58 1.62 -12.95 -14.10
N ASP A 59 0.86 -13.71 -14.88
CA ASP A 59 0.23 -13.24 -16.12
C ASP A 59 1.22 -12.50 -17.04
N PHE A 60 2.42 -13.07 -17.21
CA PHE A 60 3.56 -12.51 -17.97
C PHE A 60 4.19 -11.22 -17.40
N ILE A 61 3.68 -10.70 -16.27
CA ILE A 61 4.25 -9.53 -15.59
C ILE A 61 5.32 -10.01 -14.60
N GLU A 62 6.55 -9.51 -14.75
CA GLU A 62 7.60 -9.71 -13.76
C GLU A 62 7.19 -9.05 -12.43
N VAL A 63 7.16 -9.85 -11.37
CA VAL A 63 6.78 -9.39 -10.04
C VAL A 63 8.02 -8.92 -9.30
N SER A 64 8.10 -7.62 -9.05
CA SER A 64 9.17 -7.03 -8.24
C SER A 64 8.65 -5.85 -7.42
N SER A 65 9.33 -5.52 -6.33
CA SER A 65 9.01 -4.34 -5.52
C SER A 65 9.06 -3.05 -6.32
N SER A 66 9.95 -2.94 -7.31
CA SER A 66 10.02 -1.78 -8.20
C SER A 66 8.80 -1.70 -9.11
N LYS A 67 8.38 -2.82 -9.71
CA LYS A 67 7.20 -2.85 -10.58
C LYS A 67 5.92 -2.56 -9.80
N LEU A 68 5.78 -3.12 -8.60
CA LEU A 68 4.64 -2.85 -7.72
C LEU A 68 4.55 -1.37 -7.35
N ARG A 69 5.67 -0.74 -6.97
CA ARG A 69 5.71 0.71 -6.66
C ARG A 69 5.29 1.56 -7.87
N GLU A 70 5.72 1.19 -9.07
CA GLU A 70 5.30 1.86 -10.31
C GLU A 70 3.78 1.74 -10.54
N LEU A 71 3.23 0.54 -10.42
CA LEU A 71 1.79 0.30 -10.61
C LEU A 71 0.93 1.00 -9.56
N ILE A 72 1.37 0.99 -8.30
CA ILE A 72 0.72 1.72 -7.20
C ILE A 72 0.71 3.21 -7.55
N ALA A 73 1.86 3.81 -7.87
CA ALA A 73 1.95 5.24 -8.20
C ALA A 73 1.10 5.65 -9.42
N LYS A 74 0.82 4.72 -10.34
CA LYS A 74 -0.07 4.90 -11.50
C LYS A 74 -1.56 4.69 -11.19
N GLY A 75 -1.92 4.35 -9.95
CA GLY A 75 -3.30 4.09 -9.54
C GLY A 75 -3.85 2.73 -9.99
N MET A 76 -2.99 1.82 -10.46
CA MET A 76 -3.38 0.50 -10.99
C MET A 76 -3.63 -0.52 -9.86
N VAL A 77 -4.45 -0.14 -8.87
CA VAL A 77 -4.67 -0.92 -7.64
C VAL A 77 -5.28 -2.29 -7.89
N GLU A 78 -6.08 -2.44 -8.95
CA GLU A 78 -6.66 -3.73 -9.36
C GLU A 78 -5.59 -4.67 -9.92
N THR A 79 -4.67 -4.16 -10.75
CA THR A 79 -3.51 -4.92 -11.24
C THR A 79 -2.59 -5.32 -10.09
N VAL A 80 -2.36 -4.40 -9.13
CA VAL A 80 -1.59 -4.69 -7.92
C VAL A 80 -2.23 -5.83 -7.14
N ARG A 81 -3.56 -5.84 -6.97
CA ARG A 81 -4.29 -6.94 -6.33
C ARG A 81 -4.10 -8.25 -7.09
N LYS A 82 -4.20 -8.25 -8.42
CA LYS A 82 -3.97 -9.45 -9.23
C LYS A 82 -2.57 -10.00 -9.01
N ILE A 83 -1.56 -9.14 -8.91
CA ILE A 83 -0.16 -9.55 -8.68
C ILE A 83 0.05 -10.07 -7.26
N LEU A 84 -0.34 -9.30 -6.23
CA LEU A 84 -0.07 -9.60 -4.82
C LEU A 84 -1.01 -10.64 -4.20
N GLY A 85 -2.19 -10.85 -4.80
CA GLY A 85 -3.27 -11.65 -4.19
C GLY A 85 -4.02 -10.94 -3.06
N ILE A 86 -3.56 -9.75 -2.65
CA ILE A 86 -4.16 -8.92 -1.60
C ILE A 86 -4.36 -7.49 -2.11
N TYR A 87 -5.29 -6.75 -1.51
CA TYR A 87 -5.45 -5.33 -1.78
C TYR A 87 -4.26 -4.54 -1.20
N TYR A 88 -3.74 -3.59 -1.98
CA TYR A 88 -2.84 -2.58 -1.42
C TYR A 88 -3.61 -1.76 -0.38
N PHE A 89 -2.95 -1.44 0.74
CA PHE A 89 -3.59 -0.75 1.84
C PHE A 89 -2.68 0.29 2.49
N ILE A 90 -3.33 1.27 3.13
CA ILE A 90 -2.70 2.26 3.99
C ILE A 90 -3.28 2.06 5.39
N SER A 91 -2.43 2.04 6.41
CA SER A 91 -2.85 2.03 7.81
C SER A 91 -2.44 3.34 8.47
N GLY A 92 -3.26 3.83 9.39
CA GLY A 92 -2.91 5.01 10.17
C GLY A 92 -4.00 5.44 11.14
N VAL A 93 -3.64 6.40 11.97
CA VAL A 93 -4.52 6.97 13.01
C VAL A 93 -5.43 8.02 12.39
N VAL A 94 -6.73 7.91 12.67
CA VAL A 94 -7.71 8.92 12.26
C VAL A 94 -7.47 10.22 13.01
N CYS A 95 -7.21 11.27 12.26
CA CYS A 95 -6.94 12.62 12.74
C CYS A 95 -8.14 13.54 12.49
N TYR A 96 -8.20 14.66 13.21
CA TYR A 96 -9.16 15.72 12.92
C TYR A 96 -8.82 16.43 11.58
N GLY A 97 -9.80 16.50 10.67
CA GLY A 97 -9.73 17.23 9.41
C GLY A 97 -10.45 18.58 9.44
N LYS A 98 -10.44 19.33 8.32
CA LYS A 98 -11.10 20.65 8.19
C LYS A 98 -12.64 20.59 8.21
N LYS A 99 -13.25 19.41 8.39
CA LYS A 99 -14.71 19.16 8.41
C LYS A 99 -15.48 19.75 7.21
N LEU A 100 -14.83 20.01 6.05
CA LEU A 100 -15.46 20.60 4.86
C LEU A 100 -16.58 19.68 4.32
N ALA A 101 -16.26 18.41 4.05
CA ALA A 101 -17.26 17.41 3.71
C ALA A 101 -18.28 17.20 4.85
N GLY A 102 -17.85 17.35 6.11
CA GLY A 102 -18.70 17.30 7.29
C GLY A 102 -19.80 18.36 7.30
N LYS A 103 -19.51 19.59 6.82
CA LYS A 103 -20.54 20.64 6.63
C LYS A 103 -21.58 20.28 5.57
N LEU A 104 -21.25 19.35 4.68
CA LEU A 104 -22.13 18.83 3.63
C LEU A 104 -22.82 17.51 4.05
N GLY A 105 -22.70 17.12 5.33
CA GLY A 105 -23.30 15.89 5.88
C GLY A 105 -22.45 14.62 5.74
N TYR A 106 -21.24 14.71 5.14
CA TYR A 106 -20.37 13.56 4.96
C TYR A 106 -19.29 13.51 6.04
N LYS A 107 -19.43 12.61 7.01
CA LYS A 107 -18.36 12.31 7.96
C LYS A 107 -17.19 11.68 7.21
N THR A 108 -15.97 12.20 7.42
CA THR A 108 -14.75 11.65 6.83
C THR A 108 -13.68 11.37 7.88
N ALA A 109 -13.06 10.19 7.78
CA ALA A 109 -11.84 9.86 8.51
C ALA A 109 -10.65 10.43 7.74
N ASN A 110 -9.78 11.18 8.41
CA ASN A 110 -8.60 11.77 7.78
C ASN A 110 -7.36 11.04 8.29
N ILE A 111 -6.53 10.52 7.39
CA ILE A 111 -5.28 9.83 7.74
C ILE A 111 -4.13 10.64 7.15
N LYS A 112 -3.15 10.99 8.00
CA LYS A 112 -1.91 11.61 7.57
C LYS A 112 -1.02 10.57 6.89
N LEU A 113 -0.47 10.93 5.74
CA LEU A 113 0.45 10.09 5.02
C LEU A 113 1.88 10.29 5.55
N ILE A 114 2.53 9.20 5.91
CA ILE A 114 3.94 9.16 6.32
C ILE A 114 4.82 9.44 5.10
N LYS A 115 5.91 10.19 5.29
CA LYS A 115 6.91 10.44 4.24
C LYS A 115 7.59 9.13 3.82
N ASP A 116 8.12 9.08 2.59
CA ASP A 116 8.90 7.97 2.04
C ASP A 116 8.14 6.65 1.73
N LEU A 117 6.83 6.61 1.95
CA LEU A 117 5.99 5.51 1.45
C LEU A 117 5.49 5.78 0.03
N VAL A 118 5.31 4.72 -0.75
CA VAL A 118 4.67 4.79 -2.06
C VAL A 118 3.17 4.71 -1.87
N TYR A 119 2.46 5.68 -2.44
CA TYR A 119 1.01 5.79 -2.36
C TYR A 119 0.38 5.76 -3.76
N PRO A 120 -0.92 5.39 -3.87
CA PRO A 120 -1.65 5.37 -5.13
C PRO A 120 -1.64 6.71 -5.86
N LEU A 121 -2.00 6.77 -7.14
CA LEU A 121 -2.22 8.03 -7.85
C LEU A 121 -3.21 8.93 -7.07
N ASN A 122 -3.02 10.25 -7.10
CA ASN A 122 -4.02 11.15 -6.52
C ASN A 122 -5.39 10.99 -7.20
N GLY A 123 -6.42 10.81 -6.40
CA GLY A 123 -7.77 10.65 -6.90
C GLY A 123 -8.68 9.92 -5.93
N VAL A 124 -9.82 9.50 -6.48
CA VAL A 124 -10.92 8.91 -5.74
C VAL A 124 -10.97 7.42 -5.99
N TYR A 125 -11.13 6.65 -4.92
CA TYR A 125 -11.08 5.19 -4.91
C TYR A 125 -12.27 4.60 -4.16
N LEU A 126 -12.75 3.45 -4.62
CA LEU A 126 -13.54 2.55 -3.79
C LEU A 126 -12.59 1.84 -2.82
N VAL A 127 -12.92 1.85 -1.53
CA VAL A 127 -12.09 1.26 -0.49
C VAL A 127 -12.88 0.37 0.45
N ARG A 128 -12.16 -0.57 1.09
CA ARG A 128 -12.60 -1.29 2.28
C ARG A 128 -11.86 -0.76 3.50
N VAL A 129 -12.57 -0.53 4.59
CA VAL A 129 -12.05 0.04 5.83
C VAL A 129 -12.24 -0.97 6.94
N THR A 130 -11.18 -1.24 7.68
CA THR A 130 -11.22 -2.04 8.91
C THR A 130 -10.78 -1.14 10.06
N VAL A 131 -11.62 -1.04 11.09
CA VAL A 131 -11.27 -0.34 12.33
C VAL A 131 -10.59 -1.34 13.26
N LYS A 132 -9.42 -0.99 13.80
CA LYS A 132 -8.71 -1.86 14.73
C LYS A 132 -9.58 -2.12 15.97
N ASP A 133 -9.51 -3.36 16.47
CA ASP A 133 -10.25 -3.85 17.63
C ASP A 133 -11.78 -3.99 17.46
N GLU A 134 -12.35 -3.65 16.29
CA GLU A 134 -13.70 -4.09 15.92
C GLU A 134 -13.62 -5.50 15.30
N LYS A 135 -14.16 -6.50 15.99
CA LYS A 135 -14.23 -7.87 15.45
C LYS A 135 -15.20 -7.92 14.26
N ASP A 136 -14.72 -8.49 13.16
CA ASP A 136 -15.46 -8.88 11.95
C ASP A 136 -16.17 -7.80 11.12
N ASN A 137 -15.98 -6.51 11.45
CA ASN A 137 -16.59 -5.44 10.67
C ASN A 137 -15.59 -4.80 9.70
N SER A 138 -15.74 -5.13 8.42
CA SER A 138 -15.18 -4.34 7.33
C SER A 138 -16.27 -3.49 6.71
N TYR A 139 -16.03 -2.19 6.61
CA TYR A 139 -16.93 -1.24 5.96
C TYR A 139 -16.43 -0.91 4.57
N TYR A 140 -17.32 -0.42 3.71
CA TYR A 140 -16.93 0.12 2.42
C TYR A 140 -17.05 1.63 2.42
N GLY A 141 -16.32 2.28 1.51
CA GLY A 141 -16.36 3.72 1.41
C GLY A 141 -15.73 4.24 0.14
N VAL A 142 -15.73 5.57 0.04
CA VAL A 142 -14.97 6.29 -0.98
C VAL A 142 -13.81 7.01 -0.30
N ALA A 143 -12.60 6.83 -0.81
CA ALA A 143 -11.43 7.55 -0.34
C ALA A 143 -10.93 8.52 -1.39
N ASN A 144 -10.60 9.74 -0.99
CA ASN A 144 -9.79 10.67 -1.77
C ASN A 144 -8.37 10.67 -1.21
N ILE A 145 -7.37 10.41 -2.06
CA ILE A 145 -5.97 10.63 -1.74
C ILE A 145 -5.47 11.83 -2.55
N GLY A 146 -4.99 12.84 -1.84
CA GLY A 146 -4.85 14.15 -2.44
C GLY A 146 -3.95 15.12 -1.70
N VAL A 147 -3.58 16.19 -2.38
CA VAL A 147 -2.83 17.30 -1.78
C VAL A 147 -3.80 18.42 -1.42
N LYS A 148 -3.72 18.91 -0.19
CA LYS A 148 -4.47 20.11 0.18
C LYS A 148 -3.89 21.33 -0.55
N PRO A 149 -4.71 22.12 -1.27
CA PRO A 149 -4.31 23.47 -1.64
C PRO A 149 -4.30 24.31 -0.36
N THR A 150 -3.14 24.41 0.28
CA THR A 150 -2.90 25.31 1.42
C THR A 150 -1.96 26.43 1.00
N PHE A 151 -2.20 27.64 1.51
CA PHE A 151 -1.33 28.81 1.33
C PHE A 151 0.08 28.65 1.93
N SER A 152 0.33 27.58 2.70
CA SER A 152 1.64 27.21 3.23
C SER A 152 2.43 26.38 2.22
N GLN A 153 3.75 26.64 2.12
CA GLN A 153 4.68 25.91 1.24
C GLN A 153 4.73 24.38 1.50
N ASN A 154 4.22 23.91 2.64
CA ASN A 154 4.08 22.48 2.94
C ASN A 154 2.71 21.96 2.47
N GLN A 155 2.68 21.50 1.22
CA GLN A 155 1.58 20.74 0.64
C GLN A 155 1.49 19.36 1.32
N GLU A 156 0.69 19.24 2.38
CA GLU A 156 0.46 17.95 3.03
C GLU A 156 -0.51 17.09 2.22
N ARG A 157 -0.03 15.91 1.82
CA ARG A 157 -0.82 14.88 1.19
C ARG A 157 -1.56 14.08 2.26
N MET A 158 -2.86 13.86 2.05
CA MET A 158 -3.70 13.14 3.00
C MET A 158 -4.60 12.11 2.30
N LEU A 159 -5.10 11.16 3.10
CA LEU A 159 -6.16 10.26 2.73
C LEU A 159 -7.42 10.64 3.50
N GLU A 160 -8.48 10.99 2.78
CA GLU A 160 -9.79 11.33 3.34
C GLU A 160 -10.80 10.24 2.95
N VAL A 161 -11.40 9.57 3.92
CA VAL A 161 -12.27 8.42 3.68
C VAL A 161 -13.68 8.71 4.16
N HIS A 162 -14.65 8.64 3.25
CA HIS A 162 -16.07 8.61 3.58
C HIS A 162 -16.54 7.16 3.68
N ILE A 163 -16.82 6.70 4.91
CA ILE A 163 -17.27 5.34 5.19
C ILE A 163 -18.80 5.28 5.04
N PHE A 164 -19.31 4.32 4.29
CA PHE A 164 -20.74 4.13 4.08
C PHE A 164 -21.42 3.63 5.35
N GLU A 165 -22.63 4.15 5.60
CA GLU A 165 -23.52 3.67 6.67
C GLU A 165 -22.84 3.64 8.05
N PHE A 166 -21.87 4.53 8.25
CA PHE A 166 -21.03 4.55 9.44
C PHE A 166 -21.44 5.66 10.40
N GLY A 167 -22.10 5.27 11.49
CA GLY A 167 -22.62 6.19 12.52
C GLY A 167 -21.62 6.56 13.60
N GLN A 168 -20.54 5.79 13.76
CA GLN A 168 -19.64 5.85 14.90
C GLN A 168 -18.59 6.98 14.79
N ASP A 169 -18.05 7.39 15.94
CA ASP A 169 -16.86 8.23 16.00
C ASP A 169 -15.61 7.35 16.14
N ILE A 170 -14.64 7.55 15.25
CA ILE A 170 -13.39 6.79 15.18
C ILE A 170 -12.17 7.70 15.22
N TYR A 171 -12.28 8.94 15.71
CA TYR A 171 -11.08 9.75 15.96
C TYR A 171 -10.10 9.00 16.86
N GLU A 172 -8.81 9.17 16.59
CA GLU A 172 -7.69 8.56 17.31
C GLU A 172 -7.64 7.02 17.23
N LYS A 173 -8.54 6.39 16.45
CA LYS A 173 -8.47 4.95 16.16
C LYS A 173 -7.51 4.67 15.02
N ASP A 174 -6.80 3.55 15.12
CA ASP A 174 -6.08 2.94 14.01
C ASP A 174 -7.08 2.33 13.02
N ILE A 175 -6.96 2.69 11.75
CA ILE A 175 -7.74 2.06 10.68
C ILE A 175 -6.83 1.56 9.56
N LYS A 176 -7.26 0.49 8.89
CA LYS A 176 -6.68 -0.04 7.67
C LYS A 176 -7.62 0.28 6.51
N VAL A 177 -7.10 0.92 5.46
CA VAL A 177 -7.85 1.30 4.26
C VAL A 177 -7.26 0.56 3.06
N GLU A 178 -8.01 -0.41 2.55
CA GLU A 178 -7.68 -1.23 1.39
C GLU A 178 -8.28 -0.65 0.10
N PHE A 179 -7.46 -0.48 -0.92
CA PHE A 179 -7.85 0.11 -2.20
C PHE A 179 -8.38 -0.95 -3.15
N ILE A 180 -9.67 -0.89 -3.47
CA ILE A 180 -10.37 -1.87 -4.30
C ILE A 180 -10.31 -1.49 -5.78
N SER A 181 -10.72 -0.26 -6.10
CA SER A 181 -10.84 0.23 -7.48
C SER A 181 -10.57 1.72 -7.55
N PHE A 182 -9.89 2.16 -8.60
CA PHE A 182 -9.80 3.57 -8.95
C PHE A 182 -11.12 4.03 -9.57
N LEU A 183 -11.64 5.19 -9.17
CA LEU A 183 -12.89 5.75 -9.70
C LEU A 183 -12.63 6.91 -10.64
N ARG A 184 -11.77 7.86 -10.24
CA ARG A 184 -11.42 9.04 -11.06
C ARG A 184 -10.21 9.81 -10.49
N PRO A 185 -9.52 10.61 -11.32
CA PRO A 185 -8.50 11.55 -10.83
C PRO A 185 -9.10 12.65 -9.93
N GLU A 186 -8.24 13.34 -9.18
CA GLU A 186 -8.60 14.56 -8.46
C GLU A 186 -9.06 15.66 -9.42
N ARG A 187 -10.01 16.47 -8.97
CA ARG A 187 -10.54 17.60 -9.70
C ARG A 187 -10.81 18.75 -8.74
N GLN A 188 -10.49 19.97 -9.15
CA GLN A 188 -10.87 21.18 -8.44
C GLN A 188 -12.31 21.57 -8.83
N PHE A 189 -13.08 22.05 -7.85
CA PHE A 189 -14.44 22.53 -8.05
C PHE A 189 -14.49 24.02 -7.70
N SER A 190 -15.14 24.80 -8.55
CA SER A 190 -15.24 26.25 -8.36
C SER A 190 -16.41 26.63 -7.43
N ILE A 191 -17.42 25.75 -7.33
CA ILE A 191 -18.60 25.96 -6.48
C ILE A 191 -18.95 24.70 -5.68
N VAL A 192 -19.63 24.89 -4.54
CA VAL A 192 -19.90 23.83 -3.56
C VAL A 192 -20.90 22.81 -4.10
N GLU A 193 -21.86 23.25 -4.92
CA GLU A 193 -22.91 22.43 -5.51
C GLU A 193 -22.35 21.39 -6.50
N GLU A 194 -21.32 21.77 -7.26
CA GLU A 194 -20.59 20.87 -8.15
C GLU A 194 -19.85 19.79 -7.36
N LEU A 195 -19.16 20.19 -6.28
CA LEU A 195 -18.47 19.25 -5.38
C LEU A 195 -19.45 18.26 -4.77
N GLN A 196 -20.58 18.73 -4.22
CA GLN A 196 -21.62 17.87 -3.66
C GLN A 196 -22.18 16.89 -4.69
N SER A 197 -22.45 17.38 -5.90
CA SER A 197 -22.97 16.56 -6.99
C SER A 197 -21.96 15.49 -7.41
N GLN A 198 -20.67 15.82 -7.47
CA GLN A 198 -19.65 14.84 -7.79
C GLN A 198 -19.48 13.80 -6.67
N ILE A 199 -19.46 14.20 -5.40
CA ILE A 199 -19.39 13.26 -4.26
C ILE A 199 -20.54 12.24 -4.34
N LYS A 200 -21.78 12.70 -4.62
CA LYS A 200 -22.93 11.81 -4.80
C LYS A 200 -22.72 10.81 -5.94
N ARG A 201 -22.19 11.26 -7.08
CA ARG A 201 -21.87 10.38 -8.22
C ARG A 201 -20.81 9.34 -7.85
N ASP A 202 -19.75 9.76 -7.16
CA ASP A 202 -18.66 8.87 -6.74
C ASP A 202 -19.17 7.79 -5.78
N ILE A 203 -20.02 8.16 -4.80
CA ILE A 203 -20.65 7.22 -3.87
C ILE A 203 -21.56 6.24 -4.61
N ASN A 204 -22.41 6.72 -5.51
CA ASN A 204 -23.33 5.86 -6.27
C ASN A 204 -22.58 4.89 -7.17
N PHE A 205 -21.52 5.35 -7.83
CA PHE A 205 -20.68 4.50 -8.66
C PHE A 205 -19.92 3.46 -7.83
N ALA A 206 -19.35 3.85 -6.69
CA ALA A 206 -18.73 2.93 -5.75
C ALA A 206 -19.71 1.86 -5.25
N LYS A 207 -20.93 2.23 -4.87
CA LYS A 207 -22.00 1.29 -4.48
C LYS A 207 -22.42 0.36 -5.62
N TYR A 208 -22.44 0.85 -6.86
CA TYR A 208 -22.68 0.00 -8.03
C TYR A 208 -21.57 -1.03 -8.23
N LEU A 209 -20.29 -0.61 -8.16
CA LEU A 209 -19.14 -1.51 -8.28
C LEU A 209 -19.14 -2.59 -7.19
N LEU A 210 -19.53 -2.26 -5.96
CA LEU A 210 -19.63 -3.25 -4.87
C LEU A 210 -20.56 -4.41 -5.21
N LYS A 211 -21.66 -4.17 -5.96
CA LYS A 211 -22.58 -5.22 -6.41
C LYS A 211 -21.98 -6.13 -7.48
N ILE A 212 -20.91 -5.70 -8.15
CA ILE A 212 -20.19 -6.48 -9.17
C ILE A 212 -19.08 -7.32 -8.51
N TYR A 213 -18.48 -6.82 -7.43
CA TYR A 213 -17.42 -7.52 -6.70
C TYR A 213 -17.92 -8.50 -5.62
N ALA A 214 -19.21 -8.45 -5.27
CA ALA A 214 -19.88 -9.38 -4.36
C ALA A 214 -20.40 -10.61 -5.13
#